data_AF-A0A5J0RQD1-F1
#
_entry.id   AF-A0A5J0RQD1-F1
#
_cell.length_a   1.000
_cell.length_b   1.000
_cell.length_c   1.000
_cell.angle_alpha   90.00
_cell.angle_beta   90.00
_cell.angle_gamma   90.00
#
_symmetry.space_group_name_H-M   'P 1'
#
loop_
_entity.id
_entity.type
_entity.pdbx_description
1 polymer ?
#
loop_
_entity_poly.entity_id
_entity_poly.type
_entity_poly.pdbx_seq_one_letter_code
_entity_poly.pdbx_strand_id
1 'polypeptide(L)'
;HAGTLRGVRLANNYEMSPDWGLTTSFAWLNGSQRYSDESSNGRVTTRYYSLLAGPSWKINNQLSLYSQVGPVLLHQRDHGINESDSKVGYGYSAGVAYTPVSSVAITLGYEGADFDATHNSGSLNSNGFNLGVGYRF
;
A
#
# COMPACT_ATOMS: atom_id res chain seq x y z
N HIS A 1 14.61 -16.01 5.32
CA HIS A 1 14.76 -15.32 4.01
C HIS A 1 13.55 -14.42 3.79
N ALA A 2 13.75 -13.10 3.59
CA ALA A 2 12.67 -12.16 3.34
C ALA A 2 12.01 -12.44 1.98
N GLY A 3 10.78 -12.97 1.98
CA GLY A 3 10.04 -13.23 0.76
C GLY A 3 9.72 -11.93 0.02
N THR A 4 10.06 -11.86 -1.26
CA THR A 4 9.73 -10.70 -2.10
C THR A 4 8.22 -10.68 -2.36
N LEU A 5 7.49 -9.72 -1.78
CA LEU A 5 6.12 -9.44 -2.16
C LEU A 5 6.12 -8.63 -3.47
N ARG A 6 5.36 -9.09 -4.47
CA ARG A 6 5.11 -8.36 -5.72
C ARG A 6 3.66 -7.95 -5.76
N GLY A 7 3.38 -6.76 -6.29
CA GLY A 7 2.02 -6.24 -6.35
C GLY A 7 1.90 -5.06 -7.27
N VAL A 8 0.66 -4.61 -7.42
CA VAL A 8 0.29 -3.44 -8.21
C VAL A 8 -0.42 -2.47 -7.29
N ARG A 9 -0.08 -1.19 -7.39
CA ARG A 9 -0.80 -0.09 -6.74
C ARG A 9 -1.42 0.79 -7.82
N LEU A 10 -2.71 1.01 -7.68
CA LEU A 10 -3.48 1.95 -8.50
C LEU A 10 -3.78 3.15 -7.63
N ALA A 11 -3.46 4.35 -8.11
CA ALA A 11 -3.81 5.59 -7.44
C ALA A 11 -4.64 6.45 -8.38
N ASN A 12 -5.67 7.09 -7.85
CA ASN A 12 -6.53 8.01 -8.55
C ASN A 12 -6.66 9.30 -7.74
N ASN A 13 -6.39 10.44 -8.38
CA ASN A 13 -6.48 11.75 -7.76
C ASN A 13 -7.70 12.51 -8.29
N TYR A 14 -8.59 12.91 -7.39
CA TYR A 14 -9.78 13.69 -7.71
C TYR A 14 -9.59 15.14 -7.27
N GLU A 15 -9.65 16.10 -8.20
CA GLU A 15 -9.55 17.53 -7.88
C GLU A 15 -10.91 18.06 -7.42
N MET A 16 -11.01 18.41 -6.14
CA MET A 16 -12.24 18.98 -5.58
C MET A 16 -12.27 20.50 -5.72
N SER A 17 -11.10 21.14 -5.74
CA SER A 17 -10.94 22.59 -5.77
C SER A 17 -9.60 22.96 -6.44
N PRO A 18 -9.35 24.24 -6.76
CA PRO A 18 -8.14 24.65 -7.47
C PRO A 18 -6.83 24.26 -6.76
N ASP A 19 -6.87 24.20 -5.42
CA ASP A 19 -5.68 24.00 -4.57
C ASP A 19 -5.68 22.66 -3.84
N TRP A 20 -6.84 22.01 -3.69
CA TRP A 20 -6.98 20.76 -2.95
C TRP A 20 -7.79 19.71 -3.71
N GLY A 21 -7.43 18.46 -3.48
CA GLY A 21 -8.05 17.29 -4.03
C GLY A 21 -8.02 16.13 -3.05
N LEU A 22 -8.45 14.97 -3.52
CA LEU A 22 -8.50 13.74 -2.77
C LEU A 22 -7.78 12.67 -3.60
N THR A 23 -6.67 12.16 -3.08
CA THR A 23 -6.01 11.00 -3.67
C THR A 23 -6.52 9.74 -2.99
N THR A 24 -6.98 8.81 -3.81
CA THR A 24 -7.35 7.45 -3.41
C THR A 24 -6.35 6.48 -4.01
N SER A 25 -6.00 5.43 -3.29
CA SER A 25 -5.12 4.40 -3.82
C SER A 25 -5.48 3.03 -3.28
N PHE A 26 -5.36 2.06 -4.17
CA PHE A 26 -5.62 0.66 -3.91
C PHE A 26 -4.38 -0.13 -4.29
N ALA A 27 -3.79 -0.85 -3.35
CA ALA A 27 -2.71 -1.77 -3.63
C ALA A 27 -3.18 -3.20 -3.45
N TRP A 28 -2.85 -4.03 -4.43
CA TRP A 28 -3.02 -5.47 -4.37
C TRP A 28 -1.65 -6.12 -4.50
N LEU A 29 -1.18 -6.70 -3.41
CA LEU A 29 0.08 -7.44 -3.35
C LEU A 29 -0.24 -8.92 -3.16
N ASN A 30 0.40 -9.74 -3.99
CA ASN A 30 0.29 -11.19 -3.90
C ASN A 30 1.66 -11.76 -3.57
N GLY A 31 1.82 -12.19 -2.31
CA GLY A 31 3.06 -12.78 -1.83
C GLY A 31 2.95 -14.30 -1.79
N SER A 32 3.67 -14.99 -2.67
CA SER A 32 3.94 -16.42 -2.50
C SER A 32 5.18 -16.56 -1.62
N GLN A 33 5.01 -16.71 -0.31
CA GLN A 33 6.12 -17.06 0.55
C GLN A 33 6.44 -18.54 0.33
N ARG A 34 7.57 -18.83 -0.33
CA ARG A 34 8.18 -20.16 -0.25
C ARG A 34 8.95 -20.22 1.06
N TYR A 35 8.36 -20.81 2.09
CA TYR A 35 9.14 -21.37 3.17
C TYR A 35 9.91 -22.56 2.57
N SER A 36 11.24 -22.46 2.51
CA SER A 36 12.12 -23.61 2.35
C SER A 36 12.69 -23.89 3.73
N ASP A 37 11.97 -24.71 4.48
CA ASP A 37 12.47 -25.36 5.67
C ASP A 37 12.25 -26.87 5.47
N GLU A 38 13.26 -27.66 5.77
CA GLU A 38 13.64 -28.92 5.11
C GLU A 38 12.69 -30.12 5.31
N SER A 39 11.46 -29.97 5.82
CA SER A 39 10.62 -31.15 6.12
C SER A 39 9.09 -30.94 6.16
N SER A 40 8.51 -29.96 5.45
CA SER A 40 7.06 -29.96 5.18
C SER A 40 6.68 -28.99 4.06
N ASN A 41 6.01 -29.49 3.02
CA ASN A 41 5.69 -28.76 1.79
C ASN A 41 4.43 -27.89 1.96
N GLY A 42 4.49 -26.87 2.82
CA GLY A 42 3.38 -25.96 3.10
C GLY A 42 3.43 -24.67 2.28
N ARG A 43 2.54 -24.50 1.30
CA ARG A 43 2.42 -23.27 0.50
C ARG A 43 1.54 -22.24 1.22
N VAL A 44 2.14 -21.38 2.04
CA VAL A 44 1.42 -20.25 2.65
C VAL A 44 1.25 -19.16 1.58
N THR A 45 0.00 -18.92 1.19
CA THR A 45 -0.36 -17.86 0.23
C THR A 45 -0.85 -16.66 1.02
N THR A 46 -0.03 -15.60 1.07
CA THR A 46 -0.39 -14.36 1.77
C THR A 46 -0.92 -13.36 0.76
N ARG A 47 -2.21 -13.00 0.88
CA ARG A 47 -2.82 -11.95 0.06
C ARG A 47 -2.92 -10.67 0.88
N TYR A 48 -2.41 -9.60 0.30
CA TYR A 48 -2.40 -8.28 0.93
C TYR A 48 -3.19 -7.30 0.07
N TYR A 49 -4.10 -6.59 0.72
CA TYR A 49 -4.90 -5.54 0.10
C TYR A 49 -4.80 -4.29 0.96
N SER A 50 -4.39 -3.15 0.39
CA SER A 50 -4.46 -1.86 1.06
C SER A 50 -5.38 -0.92 0.31
N LEU A 51 -6.19 -0.20 1.07
CA LEU A 51 -7.04 0.86 0.54
C LEU A 51 -6.75 2.12 1.34
N LEU A 52 -6.08 3.07 0.71
CA LEU A 52 -5.67 4.33 1.34
C LEU A 52 -6.36 5.49 0.65
N ALA A 53 -6.83 6.45 1.41
CA ALA A 53 -7.41 7.67 0.89
C ALA A 53 -6.97 8.87 1.73
N GLY A 54 -6.84 10.02 1.09
CA GLY A 54 -6.60 11.25 1.84
C GLY A 54 -6.37 12.46 0.95
N PRO A 55 -6.14 13.61 1.58
CA PRO A 55 -6.09 14.88 0.89
C PRO A 55 -4.82 15.03 0.04
N SER A 56 -4.97 15.73 -1.08
CA SER A 56 -3.87 16.21 -1.89
C SER A 56 -3.91 17.74 -1.96
N TRP A 57 -2.76 18.39 -1.81
CA TRP A 57 -2.60 19.83 -1.91
C TRP A 57 -1.65 20.15 -3.07
N LYS A 58 -2.08 21.00 -4.00
CA LYS A 58 -1.23 21.58 -5.04
C LYS A 58 -0.43 22.77 -4.50
N ILE A 59 0.86 22.57 -4.24
CA ILE A 59 1.75 23.63 -3.74
C ILE A 59 2.05 24.63 -4.86
N ASN A 60 2.42 24.11 -6.03
CA ASN A 60 2.74 24.87 -7.23
C ASN A 60 2.05 24.25 -8.45
N ASN A 61 2.03 24.93 -9.61
CA ASN A 61 1.50 24.37 -10.86
C ASN A 61 2.12 23.03 -11.27
N GLN A 62 3.33 22.73 -10.80
CA GLN A 62 4.05 21.48 -11.09
C GLN A 62 4.21 20.57 -9.87
N LEU A 63 4.00 21.03 -8.64
CA LEU A 63 4.28 20.24 -7.44
C LEU A 63 3.01 20.14 -6.59
N SER A 64 2.58 18.91 -6.35
CA SER A 64 1.54 18.60 -5.37
C SER A 64 2.07 17.65 -4.29
N LEU A 65 1.48 17.72 -3.12
CA LEU A 65 1.72 16.85 -1.98
C LEU A 65 0.44 16.08 -1.72
N TYR A 66 0.52 14.79 -1.40
CA TYR A 66 -0.61 13.99 -0.98
C TYR A 66 -0.29 13.24 0.30
N SER A 67 -1.30 13.05 1.12
CA SER A 67 -1.27 12.14 2.25
C SER A 67 -2.50 11.26 2.21
N GLN A 68 -2.35 10.01 2.60
CA GLN A 68 -3.39 9.00 2.54
C GLN A 68 -3.26 8.11 3.76
N VAL A 69 -4.39 7.69 4.30
CA VAL A 69 -4.46 6.72 5.39
C VAL A 69 -5.61 5.78 5.10
N GLY A 70 -5.56 4.58 5.67
CA GLY A 70 -6.69 3.67 5.51
C GLY A 70 -6.42 2.26 6.00
N PRO A 71 -7.44 1.40 5.87
CA PRO A 71 -7.35 0.02 6.30
C PRO A 71 -6.46 -0.81 5.38
N VAL A 72 -5.80 -1.79 5.98
CA VAL A 72 -5.00 -2.79 5.31
C VAL A 72 -5.51 -4.17 5.71
N LEU A 73 -5.79 -5.02 4.74
CA LEU A 73 -6.32 -6.36 4.95
C LEU A 73 -5.25 -7.38 4.58
N LEU A 74 -4.91 -8.24 5.54
CA LEU A 74 -4.05 -9.38 5.33
C LEU A 74 -4.88 -10.65 5.48
N HIS A 75 -4.98 -11.39 4.37
CA HIS A 75 -5.67 -12.68 4.36
C HIS A 75 -4.61 -13.79 4.30
N GLN A 76 -4.46 -14.51 5.40
CA GLN A 76 -3.60 -15.69 5.51
C GLN A 76 -4.50 -16.93 5.59
N ARG A 77 -4.25 -17.91 4.72
CA ARG A 77 -4.89 -19.23 4.81
C ARG A 77 -3.87 -20.24 5.30
N ASP A 78 -4.06 -20.73 6.52
CA ASP A 78 -3.33 -21.88 7.04
C ASP A 78 -4.09 -23.17 6.74
N HIS A 79 -3.37 -24.16 6.20
CA HIS A 79 -3.92 -25.45 5.81
C HIS A 79 -3.72 -26.42 6.99
N GLY A 80 -4.56 -26.35 8.03
CA GLY A 80 -4.43 -27.28 9.16
C GLY A 80 -5.48 -27.18 10.25
N ILE A 81 -6.07 -26.02 10.49
CA ILE A 81 -7.09 -25.82 11.53
C ILE A 81 -8.12 -24.84 10.96
N ASN A 82 -9.42 -25.09 11.16
CA ASN A 82 -10.55 -24.30 10.67
C ASN A 82 -10.62 -22.89 11.31
N GLU A 83 -9.55 -22.10 11.22
CA GLU A 83 -9.50 -20.75 11.77
C GLU A 83 -8.89 -19.82 10.71
N SER A 84 -9.77 -19.10 10.01
CA SER A 84 -9.40 -18.08 9.02
C SER A 84 -9.05 -16.80 9.77
N ASP A 85 -7.80 -16.64 10.17
CA ASP A 85 -7.36 -15.44 10.88
C ASP A 85 -7.12 -14.29 9.88
N SER A 86 -8.18 -13.55 9.58
CA SER A 86 -8.10 -12.32 8.78
C SER A 86 -7.61 -11.19 9.67
N LYS A 87 -6.40 -10.69 9.41
CA LYS A 87 -5.84 -9.55 10.16
C LYS A 87 -6.15 -8.26 9.44
N VAL A 88 -6.67 -7.29 10.19
CA VAL A 88 -6.90 -5.92 9.73
C VAL A 88 -5.86 -5.05 10.41
N GLY A 89 -5.09 -4.31 9.62
CA GLY A 89 -4.15 -3.30 10.08
C GLY A 89 -4.52 -1.93 9.54
N TYR A 90 -3.65 -0.97 9.79
CA TYR A 90 -3.79 0.38 9.27
C TYR A 90 -2.52 0.80 8.52
N GLY A 91 -2.72 1.53 7.44
CA GLY A 91 -1.65 2.04 6.59
C GLY A 91 -1.73 3.54 6.49
N TYR A 92 -0.57 4.15 6.31
CA TYR A 92 -0.42 5.56 5.99
C TYR A 92 0.58 5.69 4.84
N SER A 93 0.34 6.64 3.96
CA SER A 93 1.29 7.00 2.92
C SER A 93 1.28 8.49 2.68
N ALA A 94 2.44 9.07 2.47
CA ALA A 94 2.58 10.48 2.12
C ALA A 94 3.59 10.59 0.98
N GLY A 95 3.36 11.51 0.05
CA GLY A 95 4.22 11.66 -1.09
C GLY A 95 4.01 12.98 -1.81
N VAL A 96 4.88 13.23 -2.77
CA VAL A 96 4.81 14.37 -3.67
C VAL A 96 4.56 13.88 -5.09
N ALA A 97 3.79 14.63 -5.86
CA ALA A 97 3.68 14.43 -7.30
C ALA A 97 4.26 15.64 -8.02
N TYR A 98 5.20 15.37 -8.91
CA TYR A 98 5.81 16.35 -9.80
C TYR A 98 5.23 16.20 -11.21
N THR A 99 4.59 17.25 -11.71
CA THR A 99 3.88 17.31 -12.98
C THR A 99 4.59 18.32 -13.87
N PRO A 100 5.69 17.94 -14.57
CA PRO A 100 6.45 18.88 -15.40
C PRO A 100 5.62 19.43 -16.56
N VAL A 101 4.70 18.61 -17.08
CA VAL A 101 3.79 18.91 -18.20
C VAL A 101 2.39 18.42 -17.85
N SER A 102 1.35 19.04 -18.42
CA SER A 102 -0.05 18.76 -18.06
C SER A 102 -0.50 17.29 -18.23
N SER A 103 0.22 16.51 -19.04
CA SER A 103 -0.12 15.11 -19.36
C SER A 103 0.58 14.08 -18.46
N VAL A 104 1.72 14.40 -17.85
CA VAL A 104 2.57 13.42 -17.14
C VAL A 104 2.82 13.87 -15.72
N ALA A 105 2.52 13.00 -14.77
CA ALA A 105 2.81 13.17 -13.35
C ALA A 105 3.76 12.08 -12.86
N ILE A 106 4.80 12.46 -12.13
CA ILE A 106 5.74 11.56 -11.47
C ILE A 106 5.44 11.62 -9.99
N THR A 107 5.08 10.50 -9.38
CA THR A 107 4.76 10.42 -7.95
C THR A 107 5.89 9.74 -7.20
N LEU A 108 6.33 10.36 -6.12
CA LEU A 108 7.25 9.75 -5.16
C LEU A 108 6.63 9.83 -3.79
N GLY A 109 6.47 8.68 -3.16
CA GLY A 109 5.86 8.60 -1.84
C GLY A 109 6.54 7.60 -0.95
N TYR A 110 6.21 7.71 0.32
CA TYR A 110 6.57 6.80 1.37
C TYR A 110 5.29 6.19 1.92
N GLU A 111 5.27 4.87 2.04
CA GLU A 111 4.19 4.10 2.64
C GLU A 111 4.74 3.42 3.90
N GLY A 112 4.04 3.64 5.01
CA GLY A 112 4.23 2.90 6.26
C GLY A 112 2.94 2.16 6.58
N ALA A 113 3.06 0.88 6.87
CA ALA A 113 1.95 0.10 7.40
C ALA A 113 2.30 -0.35 8.81
N ASP A 114 1.35 -0.17 9.71
CA ASP A 114 1.44 -0.68 11.06
C ASP A 114 0.28 -1.66 11.25
N PHE A 115 0.65 -2.90 11.54
CA PHE A 115 -0.31 -3.97 11.74
C PHE A 115 -0.50 -4.09 13.23
N ASP A 116 -1.61 -3.54 13.73
CA ASP A 116 -2.04 -3.80 15.10
C ASP A 116 -2.46 -5.27 15.19
N ALA A 117 -1.50 -6.12 15.54
CA ALA A 117 -1.75 -7.49 15.89
C ALA A 117 -2.28 -7.50 17.32
N THR A 118 -3.60 -7.37 17.46
CA THR A 118 -4.29 -7.82 18.66
C THR A 118 -3.81 -9.26 18.93
N HIS A 119 -3.03 -9.42 20.01
CA HIS A 119 -2.29 -10.61 20.47
C HIS A 119 -0.82 -10.76 20.02
N ASN A 120 0.07 -10.17 20.84
CA ASN A 120 1.37 -10.70 21.25
C ASN A 120 2.31 -11.25 20.16
N SER A 121 2.42 -10.53 19.04
CA SER A 121 3.41 -10.79 17.99
C SER A 121 3.95 -9.44 17.54
N GLY A 122 5.26 -9.21 17.67
CA GLY A 122 5.92 -7.91 17.55
C GLY A 122 5.48 -7.07 16.34
N SER A 123 5.51 -5.75 16.52
CA SER A 123 5.18 -4.75 15.51
C SER A 123 6.02 -4.98 14.25
N LEU A 124 5.39 -5.46 13.18
CA LEU A 124 6.00 -5.57 11.86
C LEU A 124 5.81 -4.23 11.16
N ASN A 125 6.73 -3.30 11.41
CA ASN A 125 6.76 -2.01 10.72
C ASN A 125 7.26 -2.24 9.29
N SER A 126 6.34 -2.22 8.32
CA SER A 126 6.69 -2.32 6.90
C SER A 126 6.76 -0.92 6.30
N ASN A 127 7.98 -0.45 6.12
CA ASN A 127 8.29 0.87 5.58
C ASN A 127 8.83 0.73 4.17
N GLY A 128 8.28 1.47 3.21
CA GLY A 128 8.67 1.38 1.81
C GLY A 128 8.53 2.70 1.06
N PHE A 129 9.38 2.88 0.05
CA PHE A 129 9.23 3.96 -0.91
C PHE A 129 8.46 3.45 -2.12
N ASN A 130 7.55 4.27 -2.63
CA ASN A 130 6.87 4.07 -3.91
C ASN A 130 7.30 5.13 -4.91
N LEU A 131 7.54 4.68 -6.13
CA LEU A 131 7.79 5.53 -7.29
C LEU A 131 6.78 5.13 -8.36
N GLY A 132 6.10 6.12 -8.93
CA GLY A 132 5.08 5.91 -9.94
C GLY A 132 5.11 6.98 -11.01
N VAL A 133 4.56 6.64 -12.17
CA VAL A 133 4.26 7.59 -13.23
C VAL A 133 2.79 7.46 -13.54
N GLY A 134 2.09 8.59 -13.57
CA GLY A 134 0.67 8.71 -13.85
C GLY A 134 0.42 9.64 -15.04
N TYR A 135 -0.76 9.48 -15.63
CA TYR A 135 -1.25 10.37 -16.66
C TYR A 135 -2.35 11.25 -16.08
N ARG A 136 -2.32 12.55 -16.39
CA ARG A 136 -3.36 13.50 -16.03
C ARG A 136 -4.06 13.94 -17.32
N PHE A 137 -5.38 13.78 -17.37
CA PHE A 137 -6.23 14.21 -18.48
C PHE A 137 -7.01 15.46 -18.11
#